data_AF-J2JQC1-F1
#
_entry.id   AF-J2JQC1-F1
#
_cell.length_a   1.000
_cell.length_b   1.000
_cell.length_c   1.000
_cell.angle_alpha   90.00
_cell.angle_beta   90.00
_cell.angle_gamma   90.00
#
_symmetry.space_group_name_H-M   'P 1'
#
loop_
_entity.id
_entity.type
_entity.pdbx_description
1 polymer ?
#
loop_
_entity_poly.entity_id
_entity_poly.type
_entity_poly.pdbx_seq_one_letter_code
_entity_poly.pdbx_strand_id
1 'polypeptide(L)'
;MSALPTRLRPLAAAFALASCLAAPATAGAQAKPHSPAPAPAAECALPGKTGWTDEGHNTDAAQFQPAGGNHRVLTLFVDFPDAQATDSTDAYATQLAPAAGWMSRASYGRSRLAISSLHRWIRMPADSTSYGFARGLTFEAHEKYLRDAIAAADPYADLSRYDMVYVVPTKAAAAISFSPTYLYDPSTPGVTADGTRIKWAVTFGQDMWRWGYKVADHETGHTFGLPDLYSFTGATHQYAGGWDVMGNIAGPAPQYLGWHSWKLGWTRDNQVACLPGPGRRTVKLTPVERPGGTKIAVLRTGESTAYLAESRRAEGNDKGACSTGVLIYKVDSAAQTGEGPVRIMNAHPTATPPTGCTQLDLAAYKPGQTFTDPDTGARIDVLAGGGAGDVVRLSKD
;
A
#
# COMPACT_ATOMS: atom_id res chain seq x y z
N MET A 1 2.64 -92.63 -80.81
CA MET A 1 2.97 -91.27 -81.30
C MET A 1 2.50 -90.28 -80.26
N SER A 2 3.45 -89.50 -79.72
CA SER A 2 3.28 -88.24 -78.97
C SER A 2 2.51 -88.27 -77.64
N ALA A 3 2.89 -87.62 -76.54
CA ALA A 3 4.14 -87.07 -75.99
C ALA A 3 3.84 -86.81 -74.50
N LEU A 4 4.81 -87.08 -73.62
CA LEU A 4 4.89 -86.76 -72.18
C LEU A 4 4.94 -85.22 -71.92
N PRO A 5 5.08 -84.70 -70.67
CA PRO A 5 4.62 -85.11 -69.33
C PRO A 5 4.08 -83.88 -68.52
N THR A 6 3.69 -83.89 -67.23
CA THR A 6 4.48 -83.93 -65.96
C THR A 6 3.60 -83.14 -64.95
N ARG A 7 3.45 -83.38 -63.63
CA ARG A 7 3.92 -84.40 -62.68
C ARG A 7 3.22 -84.14 -61.32
N LEU A 8 3.03 -85.23 -60.56
CA LEU A 8 3.17 -85.39 -59.09
C LEU A 8 2.19 -84.75 -58.09
N ARG A 9 1.38 -85.63 -57.46
CA ARG A 9 1.02 -85.64 -56.01
C ARG A 9 2.28 -86.07 -55.17
N PRO A 10 2.36 -86.09 -53.80
CA PRO A 10 1.30 -86.11 -52.75
C PRO A 10 1.65 -85.48 -51.35
N LEU A 11 0.69 -85.62 -50.40
CA LEU A 11 0.77 -85.86 -48.93
C LEU A 11 1.85 -85.20 -48.02
N ALA A 12 1.41 -84.57 -46.91
CA ALA A 12 1.88 -84.69 -45.50
C ALA A 12 1.51 -83.42 -44.69
N ALA A 13 0.72 -83.50 -43.62
CA ALA A 13 1.08 -83.79 -42.21
C ALA A 13 1.49 -82.54 -41.40
N ALA A 14 0.84 -82.40 -40.24
CA ALA A 14 0.91 -81.27 -39.32
C ALA A 14 2.24 -81.22 -38.53
N PHE A 15 2.70 -80.01 -38.22
CA PHE A 15 3.68 -79.72 -37.17
C PHE A 15 3.22 -78.52 -36.35
N ALA A 16 3.15 -78.72 -35.03
CA ALA A 16 2.96 -77.66 -34.04
C ALA A 16 4.31 -76.97 -33.77
N LEU A 17 4.31 -75.64 -33.72
CA LEU A 17 5.44 -74.82 -33.31
C LEU A 17 4.98 -73.85 -32.22
N ALA A 18 5.49 -74.05 -31.01
CA ALA A 18 5.38 -73.11 -29.90
C ALA A 18 6.17 -71.83 -30.22
N SER A 19 5.51 -70.67 -30.16
CA SER A 19 6.13 -69.35 -30.32
C SER A 19 6.08 -68.60 -28.99
N CYS A 20 7.25 -68.35 -28.41
CA CYS A 20 7.43 -67.41 -27.31
C CYS A 20 7.12 -65.99 -27.80
N LEU A 21 6.01 -65.41 -27.36
CA LEU A 21 5.69 -63.99 -27.55
C LEU A 21 5.99 -63.24 -26.26
N ALA A 22 7.07 -62.46 -26.29
CA ALA A 22 7.40 -61.48 -25.26
C ALA A 22 6.31 -60.41 -25.20
N ALA A 23 5.72 -60.22 -24.03
CA ALA A 23 4.79 -59.12 -23.79
C ALA A 23 5.54 -57.78 -23.83
N PRO A 24 5.03 -56.75 -24.53
CA PRO A 24 5.59 -55.41 -24.43
C PRO A 24 5.30 -54.86 -23.03
N ALA A 25 6.35 -54.57 -22.27
CA ALA A 25 6.22 -53.79 -21.04
C ALA A 25 5.77 -52.37 -21.42
N THR A 26 4.49 -52.07 -21.22
CA THR A 26 3.98 -50.71 -21.25
C THR A 26 4.59 -49.95 -20.08
N ALA A 27 5.61 -49.14 -20.36
CA ALA A 27 6.10 -48.15 -19.41
C ALA A 27 4.96 -47.18 -19.11
N GLY A 28 4.30 -47.37 -17.96
CA GLY A 28 3.32 -46.42 -17.45
C GLY A 28 4.00 -45.07 -17.25
N ALA A 29 3.65 -44.09 -18.08
CA ALA A 29 4.03 -42.71 -17.85
C ALA A 29 3.43 -42.28 -16.52
N GLN A 30 4.24 -42.27 -15.46
CA GLN A 30 3.87 -41.62 -14.21
C GLN A 30 3.57 -40.15 -14.53
N ALA A 31 2.31 -39.76 -14.35
CA ALA A 31 1.92 -38.37 -14.41
C ALA A 31 2.81 -37.60 -13.42
N LYS A 32 3.54 -36.59 -13.91
CA LYS A 32 4.26 -35.66 -13.02
C LYS A 32 3.24 -35.15 -11.99
N PRO A 33 3.57 -35.13 -10.68
CA PRO A 33 2.68 -34.55 -9.70
C PRO A 33 2.33 -33.14 -10.16
N HIS A 34 1.06 -32.91 -10.48
CA HIS A 34 0.56 -31.58 -10.76
C HIS A 34 0.68 -30.82 -9.45
N SER A 35 1.69 -29.94 -9.37
CA SER A 35 1.72 -28.91 -8.35
C SER A 35 0.37 -28.17 -8.41
N PRO A 36 -0.33 -27.97 -7.28
CA PRO A 36 -1.56 -27.20 -7.27
C PRO A 36 -1.33 -25.86 -7.97
N ALA A 37 -2.33 -25.38 -8.72
CA ALA A 37 -2.28 -24.03 -9.26
C ALA A 37 -2.05 -23.04 -8.11
N PRO A 38 -1.26 -21.96 -8.32
CA PRO A 38 -1.04 -20.98 -7.27
C PRO A 38 -2.39 -20.39 -6.80
N ALA A 39 -2.56 -20.27 -5.49
CA ALA A 39 -3.77 -19.66 -4.93
C ALA A 39 -3.97 -18.23 -5.48
N PRO A 40 -5.21 -17.83 -5.83
CA PRO A 40 -5.58 -16.46 -6.15
C PRO A 40 -5.17 -15.48 -5.07
N ALA A 41 -4.81 -14.26 -5.45
CA ALA A 41 -4.44 -13.20 -4.49
C ALA A 41 -5.56 -12.93 -3.47
N ALA A 42 -6.82 -12.91 -3.94
CA ALA A 42 -7.99 -12.63 -3.12
C ALA A 42 -8.15 -13.54 -1.88
N GLU A 43 -7.60 -14.76 -1.88
CA GLU A 43 -7.65 -15.64 -0.70
C GLU A 43 -6.77 -15.15 0.47
N CYS A 44 -5.80 -14.28 0.18
CA CYS A 44 -4.96 -13.61 1.16
C CYS A 44 -5.41 -12.17 1.45
N ALA A 45 -6.42 -11.65 0.77
CA ALA A 45 -6.98 -10.34 1.07
C ALA A 45 -7.69 -10.41 2.44
N LEU A 46 -7.49 -9.38 3.25
CA LEU A 46 -8.12 -9.31 4.58
C LEU A 46 -9.39 -8.45 4.52
N PRO A 47 -10.46 -8.84 5.23
CA PRO A 47 -11.60 -7.96 5.41
C PRO A 47 -11.26 -6.83 6.39
N GLY A 48 -11.84 -5.65 6.18
CA GLY A 48 -11.86 -4.54 7.10
C GLY A 48 -12.72 -4.88 8.30
N LYS A 49 -12.27 -4.46 9.48
CA LYS A 49 -12.84 -4.86 10.76
C LYS A 49 -13.11 -3.68 11.69
N THR A 50 -12.69 -2.46 11.33
CA THR A 50 -12.88 -1.28 12.19
C THR A 50 -14.11 -0.47 11.81
N GLY A 51 -14.59 -0.59 10.56
CA GLY A 51 -15.66 0.25 10.03
C GLY A 51 -15.21 1.67 9.64
N TRP A 52 -13.90 1.93 9.64
CA TRP A 52 -13.31 3.21 9.25
C TRP A 52 -12.04 2.98 8.42
N THR A 53 -10.97 3.73 8.66
CA THR A 53 -9.63 3.41 8.15
C THR A 53 -9.12 2.13 8.80
N ASP A 54 -8.66 1.17 7.99
CA ASP A 54 -8.07 -0.09 8.44
C ASP A 54 -7.19 -0.70 7.35
N GLU A 55 -6.72 -1.94 7.54
CA GLU A 55 -5.89 -2.63 6.55
C GLU A 55 -6.68 -3.56 5.60
N GLY A 56 -8.01 -3.49 5.64
CA GLY A 56 -8.90 -4.35 4.87
C GLY A 56 -9.03 -3.94 3.40
N HIS A 57 -9.30 -4.93 2.54
CA HIS A 57 -9.44 -4.75 1.08
C HIS A 57 -10.87 -4.39 0.62
N ASN A 58 -11.86 -4.48 1.51
CA ASN A 58 -13.24 -4.04 1.29
C ASN A 58 -13.46 -2.62 1.84
N THR A 59 -12.66 -1.67 1.37
CA THR A 59 -12.81 -0.24 1.71
C THR A 59 -14.17 0.28 1.25
N ASP A 60 -14.88 0.99 2.14
CA ASP A 60 -16.18 1.57 1.83
C ASP A 60 -16.06 2.76 0.86
N ALA A 61 -16.52 2.58 -0.38
CA ALA A 61 -16.50 3.60 -1.42
C ALA A 61 -17.52 4.74 -1.20
N ALA A 62 -18.44 4.62 -0.25
CA ALA A 62 -19.32 5.72 0.14
C ALA A 62 -18.58 6.75 1.02
N GLN A 63 -17.65 6.24 1.85
CA GLN A 63 -16.86 6.97 2.84
C GLN A 63 -15.52 7.45 2.27
N PHE A 64 -14.82 6.58 1.52
CA PHE A 64 -13.47 6.83 1.02
C PHE A 64 -13.46 7.02 -0.50
N GLN A 65 -12.52 7.82 -0.97
CA GLN A 65 -12.31 8.05 -2.39
C GLN A 65 -11.63 6.83 -3.03
N PRO A 66 -12.02 6.41 -4.26
CA PRO A 66 -11.22 5.48 -5.03
C PRO A 66 -9.79 6.00 -5.19
N ALA A 67 -8.78 5.20 -4.90
CA ALA A 67 -7.37 5.62 -4.91
C ALA A 67 -6.73 5.69 -6.31
N GLY A 68 -7.44 5.25 -7.34
CA GLY A 68 -6.97 5.26 -8.72
C GLY A 68 -7.58 6.39 -9.54
N GLY A 69 -6.87 6.79 -10.59
CA GLY A 69 -7.32 7.81 -11.54
C GLY A 69 -6.69 9.17 -11.29
N ASN A 70 -7.42 10.20 -11.72
CA ASN A 70 -7.01 11.59 -11.60
C ASN A 70 -7.87 12.28 -10.55
N HIS A 71 -7.25 12.75 -9.46
CA HIS A 71 -7.91 13.45 -8.36
C HIS A 71 -7.74 14.95 -8.58
N ARG A 72 -8.83 15.66 -8.86
CA ARG A 72 -8.83 17.12 -9.02
C ARG A 72 -8.83 17.76 -7.64
N VAL A 73 -7.74 18.43 -7.29
CA VAL A 73 -7.54 19.03 -5.97
C VAL A 73 -7.53 20.54 -6.11
N LEU A 74 -8.35 21.24 -5.33
CA LEU A 74 -8.27 22.69 -5.18
C LEU A 74 -7.53 23.05 -3.90
N THR A 75 -6.43 23.79 -4.00
CA THR A 75 -5.75 24.40 -2.86
C THR A 75 -6.34 25.79 -2.58
N LEU A 76 -6.84 25.97 -1.38
CA LEU A 76 -7.29 27.23 -0.80
C LEU A 76 -6.23 27.71 0.19
N PHE A 77 -5.82 28.97 0.09
CA PHE A 77 -4.95 29.60 1.08
C PHE A 77 -5.78 30.50 1.99
N VAL A 78 -5.67 30.31 3.29
CA VAL A 78 -6.51 31.02 4.26
C VAL A 78 -5.69 31.87 5.22
N ASP A 79 -6.21 33.04 5.55
CA ASP A 79 -5.71 33.89 6.63
C ASP A 79 -6.84 34.27 7.59
N PHE A 80 -6.49 34.85 8.74
CA PHE A 80 -7.42 35.02 9.86
C PHE A 80 -7.38 36.46 10.37
N PRO A 81 -8.41 36.96 11.09
CA PRO A 81 -8.37 38.30 11.66
C PRO A 81 -7.20 38.53 12.62
N ASP A 82 -6.88 37.54 13.46
CA ASP A 82 -5.73 37.51 14.40
C ASP A 82 -4.38 37.16 13.74
N ALA A 83 -4.40 36.57 12.54
CA ALA A 83 -3.22 36.10 11.83
C ALA A 83 -3.35 36.37 10.33
N GLN A 84 -3.11 37.62 9.93
CA GLN A 84 -3.21 38.06 8.55
C GLN A 84 -1.98 37.66 7.74
N ALA A 85 -2.18 37.32 6.47
CA ALA A 85 -1.06 37.02 5.59
C ALA A 85 -0.43 38.28 5.01
N THR A 86 0.91 38.30 4.97
CA THR A 86 1.70 39.37 4.34
C THR A 86 2.44 38.90 3.09
N ASP A 87 2.54 37.59 2.89
CA ASP A 87 3.39 36.97 1.87
C ASP A 87 2.57 36.44 0.69
N SER A 88 3.21 36.07 -0.41
CA SER A 88 2.52 35.42 -1.55
C SER A 88 2.13 33.98 -1.23
N THR A 89 0.97 33.56 -1.75
CA THR A 89 0.52 32.15 -1.75
C THR A 89 1.42 31.22 -2.58
N ASP A 90 2.24 31.76 -3.49
CA ASP A 90 3.09 30.96 -4.39
C ASP A 90 4.11 30.11 -3.64
N ALA A 91 4.65 30.62 -2.54
CA ALA A 91 5.59 29.88 -1.70
C ALA A 91 4.94 28.66 -1.05
N TYR A 92 3.66 28.78 -0.67
CA TYR A 92 2.87 27.71 -0.06
C TYR A 92 2.47 26.66 -1.12
N ALA A 93 2.04 27.12 -2.31
CA ALA A 93 1.79 26.23 -3.45
C ALA A 93 3.04 25.44 -3.83
N THR A 94 4.19 26.12 -3.92
CA THR A 94 5.48 25.51 -4.27
C THR A 94 5.93 24.48 -3.24
N GLN A 95 5.67 24.71 -1.95
CA GLN A 95 6.00 23.78 -0.87
C GLN A 95 5.31 22.42 -1.05
N LEU A 96 4.05 22.40 -1.51
CA LEU A 96 3.25 21.19 -1.66
C LEU A 96 3.28 20.58 -3.06
N ALA A 97 3.64 21.35 -4.09
CA ALA A 97 3.66 20.91 -5.49
C ALA A 97 4.35 19.55 -5.75
N PRO A 98 5.47 19.18 -5.07
CA PRO A 98 6.11 17.89 -5.32
C PRO A 98 5.29 16.66 -4.90
N ALA A 99 4.22 16.82 -4.11
CA ALA A 99 3.33 15.72 -3.69
C ALA A 99 2.74 14.99 -4.91
N ALA A 100 2.29 15.72 -5.93
CA ALA A 100 1.76 15.11 -7.16
C ALA A 100 2.76 14.15 -7.84
N GLY A 101 4.04 14.52 -7.87
CA GLY A 101 5.10 13.67 -8.39
C GLY A 101 5.42 12.48 -7.47
N TRP A 102 5.32 12.68 -6.16
CA TRP A 102 5.54 11.62 -5.17
C TRP A 102 4.43 10.55 -5.23
N MET A 103 3.16 10.95 -5.18
CA MET A 103 2.00 10.06 -5.34
C MET A 103 2.03 9.31 -6.68
N SER A 104 2.35 10.01 -7.78
CA SER A 104 2.45 9.36 -9.08
C SER A 104 3.58 8.32 -9.13
N ARG A 105 4.69 8.50 -8.41
CA ARG A 105 5.73 7.47 -8.31
C ARG A 105 5.27 6.31 -7.43
N ALA A 106 4.68 6.62 -6.27
CA ALA A 106 4.27 5.62 -5.29
C ALA A 106 3.20 4.66 -5.83
N SER A 107 2.35 5.15 -6.72
CA SER A 107 1.23 4.42 -7.35
C SER A 107 1.55 3.85 -8.75
N TYR A 108 2.81 3.91 -9.21
CA TYR A 108 3.18 3.55 -10.59
C TYR A 108 2.37 4.30 -11.67
N GLY A 109 2.01 5.56 -11.39
CA GLY A 109 1.22 6.42 -12.24
C GLY A 109 -0.28 6.14 -12.24
N ARG A 110 -0.77 5.28 -11.33
CA ARG A 110 -2.18 4.91 -11.23
C ARG A 110 -3.01 5.90 -10.42
N SER A 111 -2.39 6.70 -9.56
CA SER A 111 -3.00 7.85 -8.88
C SER A 111 -2.28 9.12 -9.30
N ARG A 112 -3.04 10.16 -9.66
CA ARG A 112 -2.52 11.47 -10.05
C ARG A 112 -3.24 12.57 -9.30
N LEU A 113 -2.50 13.37 -8.55
CA LEU A 113 -3.02 14.58 -7.92
C LEU A 113 -2.93 15.73 -8.93
N ALA A 114 -4.06 16.11 -9.52
CA ALA A 114 -4.18 17.30 -10.35
C ALA A 114 -4.42 18.52 -9.46
N ILE A 115 -3.34 18.96 -8.81
CA ILE A 115 -3.36 20.07 -7.86
C ILE A 115 -3.46 21.39 -8.61
N SER A 116 -4.54 22.13 -8.35
CA SER A 116 -4.77 23.51 -8.77
C SER A 116 -4.80 24.40 -7.53
N SER A 117 -4.43 25.67 -7.68
CA SER A 117 -4.34 26.61 -6.56
C SER A 117 -5.15 27.86 -6.85
N LEU A 118 -6.00 28.26 -5.92
CA LEU A 118 -6.63 29.59 -5.93
C LEU A 118 -5.66 30.58 -5.30
N HIS A 119 -4.84 31.27 -6.11
CA HIS A 119 -3.78 32.18 -5.65
C HIS A 119 -4.33 33.49 -5.05
N ARG A 120 -4.96 33.37 -3.89
CA ARG A 120 -5.55 34.45 -3.08
C ARG A 120 -5.61 34.00 -1.63
N TRP A 121 -5.40 34.95 -0.71
CA TRP A 121 -5.74 34.76 0.70
C TRP A 121 -7.25 34.89 0.90
N ILE A 122 -7.87 33.79 1.30
CA ILE A 122 -9.27 33.70 1.68
C ILE A 122 -9.38 34.03 3.16
N ARG A 123 -10.01 35.16 3.48
CA ARG A 123 -10.18 35.61 4.85
C ARG A 123 -11.20 34.74 5.56
N MET A 124 -10.74 34.02 6.58
CA MET A 124 -11.59 33.26 7.49
C MET A 124 -12.45 34.21 8.35
N PRO A 125 -13.69 33.82 8.71
CA PRO A 125 -14.62 34.67 9.44
C PRO A 125 -14.31 34.79 10.94
N ALA A 126 -13.39 33.99 11.47
CA ALA A 126 -13.06 33.93 12.89
C ALA A 126 -11.55 33.75 13.09
N ASP A 127 -11.07 34.07 14.29
CA ASP A 127 -9.67 33.95 14.69
C ASP A 127 -9.17 32.51 14.59
N SER A 128 -7.90 32.34 14.21
CA SER A 128 -7.23 31.04 14.09
C SER A 128 -7.32 30.22 15.38
N THR A 129 -7.23 30.89 16.53
CA THR A 129 -7.32 30.30 17.87
C THR A 129 -8.71 29.74 18.20
N SER A 130 -9.77 30.21 17.55
CA SER A 130 -11.15 29.80 17.83
C SER A 130 -11.50 28.41 17.27
N TYR A 131 -10.73 27.89 16.32
CA TYR A 131 -10.97 26.59 15.69
C TYR A 131 -10.41 25.41 16.49
N GLY A 132 -9.65 25.66 17.57
CA GLY A 132 -9.26 24.61 18.51
C GLY A 132 -8.29 23.56 17.97
N PHE A 133 -7.40 23.92 17.03
CA PHE A 133 -6.36 23.03 16.46
C PHE A 133 -5.27 22.68 17.50
N ALA A 134 -5.66 21.83 18.43
CA ALA A 134 -4.83 21.22 19.47
C ALA A 134 -5.08 19.71 19.54
N ARG A 135 -4.32 18.98 20.37
CA ARG A 135 -4.52 17.55 20.60
C ARG A 135 -5.95 17.30 21.09
N GLY A 136 -6.68 16.41 20.41
CA GLY A 136 -8.09 16.15 20.69
C GLY A 136 -9.07 17.00 19.88
N LEU A 137 -8.62 17.61 18.77
CA LEU A 137 -9.50 18.24 17.78
C LEU A 137 -10.67 17.32 17.44
N THR A 138 -11.89 17.82 17.66
CA THR A 138 -13.10 17.04 17.36
C THR A 138 -13.45 17.13 15.89
N PHE A 139 -14.22 16.16 15.42
CA PHE A 139 -14.73 16.15 14.06
C PHE A 139 -15.52 17.42 13.73
N GLU A 140 -16.38 17.87 14.64
CA GLU A 140 -17.24 19.04 14.45
C GLU A 140 -16.44 20.34 14.37
N ALA A 141 -15.37 20.46 15.15
CA ALA A 141 -14.47 21.60 15.10
C ALA A 141 -13.72 21.67 13.76
N HIS A 142 -13.23 20.53 13.28
CA HIS A 142 -12.59 20.45 11.96
C HIS A 142 -13.58 20.70 10.82
N GLU A 143 -14.79 20.14 10.91
CA GLU A 143 -15.85 20.37 9.94
C GLU A 143 -16.24 21.86 9.89
N LYS A 144 -16.34 22.53 11.04
CA LYS A 144 -16.60 23.97 11.10
C LYS A 144 -15.49 24.75 10.40
N TYR A 145 -14.21 24.43 10.65
CA TYR A 145 -13.08 25.07 9.99
C TYR A 145 -13.19 24.95 8.46
N LEU A 146 -13.48 23.76 7.95
CA LEU A 146 -13.62 23.54 6.51
C LEU A 146 -14.85 24.22 5.93
N ARG A 147 -15.98 24.21 6.65
CA ARG A 147 -17.20 24.89 6.22
C ARG A 147 -16.97 26.38 6.06
N ASP A 148 -16.29 27.01 7.03
CA ASP A 148 -15.98 28.44 6.98
C ASP A 148 -14.99 28.77 5.85
N ALA A 149 -13.95 27.94 5.65
CA ALA A 149 -12.98 28.11 4.57
C ALA A 149 -13.63 27.98 3.18
N ILE A 150 -14.47 26.96 2.99
CA ILE A 150 -15.14 26.69 1.73
C ILE A 150 -16.19 27.78 1.44
N ALA A 151 -17.00 28.19 2.42
CA ALA A 151 -17.97 29.27 2.25
C ALA A 151 -17.31 30.62 1.91
N ALA A 152 -16.13 30.91 2.48
CA ALA A 152 -15.38 32.10 2.14
C ALA A 152 -14.72 32.05 0.75
N ALA A 153 -14.44 30.85 0.24
CA ALA A 153 -13.84 30.63 -1.07
C ALA A 153 -14.87 30.53 -2.22
N ASP A 154 -16.09 30.10 -1.93
CA ASP A 154 -17.21 29.84 -2.86
C ASP A 154 -17.44 30.98 -3.89
N PRO A 155 -17.37 32.28 -3.53
CA PRO A 155 -17.53 33.35 -4.53
C PRO A 155 -16.41 33.43 -5.58
N TYR A 156 -15.32 32.68 -5.43
CA TYR A 156 -14.10 32.79 -6.22
C TYR A 156 -13.69 31.50 -6.93
N ALA A 157 -14.36 30.38 -6.66
CA ALA A 157 -14.08 29.09 -7.26
C ALA A 157 -15.37 28.28 -7.39
N ASP A 158 -15.48 27.50 -8.47
CA ASP A 158 -16.55 26.50 -8.63
C ASP A 158 -16.05 25.16 -8.07
N LEU A 159 -16.48 24.84 -6.86
CA LEU A 159 -16.08 23.68 -6.07
C LEU A 159 -16.61 22.37 -6.66
N SER A 160 -17.65 22.41 -7.50
CA SER A 160 -18.19 21.21 -8.18
C SER A 160 -17.20 20.58 -9.16
N ARG A 161 -16.14 21.31 -9.53
CA ARG A 161 -15.09 20.85 -10.45
C ARG A 161 -14.00 20.02 -9.79
N TYR A 162 -13.99 19.91 -8.47
CA TYR A 162 -12.93 19.28 -7.70
C TYR A 162 -13.45 18.09 -6.91
N ASP A 163 -12.59 17.10 -6.72
CA ASP A 163 -12.91 15.88 -5.98
C ASP A 163 -12.58 16.04 -4.48
N MET A 164 -11.55 16.84 -4.16
CA MET A 164 -11.13 17.15 -2.79
C MET A 164 -10.54 18.57 -2.68
N VAL A 165 -10.47 19.09 -1.46
CA VAL A 165 -9.94 20.44 -1.17
C VAL A 165 -8.73 20.36 -0.22
N TYR A 166 -7.69 21.10 -0.54
CA TYR A 166 -6.56 21.37 0.35
C TYR A 166 -6.73 22.76 0.97
N VAL A 167 -6.64 22.89 2.28
CA VAL A 167 -6.74 24.18 2.98
C VAL A 167 -5.44 24.47 3.70
N VAL A 168 -4.77 25.54 3.28
CA VAL A 168 -3.43 25.90 3.73
C VAL A 168 -3.47 27.24 4.47
N PRO A 169 -3.25 27.27 5.80
CA PRO A 169 -3.22 28.51 6.55
C PRO A 169 -1.91 29.27 6.30
N THR A 170 -1.97 30.60 6.44
CA THR A 170 -0.78 31.45 6.52
C THR A 170 0.16 31.01 7.65
N LYS A 171 1.47 31.23 7.47
CA LYS A 171 2.51 31.02 8.50
C LYS A 171 2.24 31.82 9.77
N ALA A 172 1.55 32.95 9.67
CA ALA A 172 1.19 33.76 10.83
C ALA A 172 0.21 33.03 11.77
N ALA A 173 -0.57 32.07 11.26
CA ALA A 173 -1.60 31.36 12.01
C ALA A 173 -1.01 30.17 12.79
N ALA A 174 -0.16 30.47 13.78
CA ALA A 174 0.52 29.46 14.59
C ALA A 174 -0.43 28.51 15.34
N ALA A 175 -1.67 28.93 15.59
CA ALA A 175 -2.70 28.11 16.23
C ALA A 175 -3.15 26.90 15.38
N ILE A 176 -3.04 26.98 14.05
CA ILE A 176 -3.32 25.85 13.15
C ILE A 176 -2.06 25.00 13.06
N SER A 177 -1.82 24.20 14.10
CA SER A 177 -0.49 23.65 14.39
C SER A 177 -0.14 22.34 13.68
N PHE A 178 -1.14 21.54 13.31
CA PHE A 178 -0.94 20.22 12.70
C PHE A 178 -1.88 20.01 11.51
N SER A 179 -1.53 19.04 10.66
CA SER A 179 -2.30 18.67 9.47
C SER A 179 -3.22 17.47 9.77
N PRO A 180 -4.55 17.62 9.61
CA PRO A 180 -5.46 16.47 9.57
C PRO A 180 -6.23 16.33 8.26
N THR A 181 -6.61 15.10 7.97
CA THR A 181 -7.59 14.76 6.94
C THR A 181 -9.02 14.88 7.46
N TYR A 182 -9.89 15.45 6.63
CA TYR A 182 -11.34 15.41 6.82
C TYR A 182 -11.95 14.35 5.91
N LEU A 183 -12.72 13.47 6.54
CA LEU A 183 -13.52 12.44 5.90
C LEU A 183 -14.98 12.70 6.26
N TYR A 184 -15.82 12.96 5.27
CA TYR A 184 -17.23 13.28 5.52
C TYR A 184 -17.94 12.20 6.33
N ASP A 185 -18.59 12.61 7.41
CA ASP A 185 -19.48 11.75 8.20
C ASP A 185 -20.94 11.99 7.77
N PRO A 186 -21.66 10.97 7.29
CA PRO A 186 -23.08 11.12 6.94
C PRO A 186 -24.01 11.51 8.08
N SER A 187 -23.57 11.40 9.33
CA SER A 187 -24.32 11.83 10.51
C SER A 187 -24.33 13.35 10.73
N THR A 188 -23.44 14.10 10.06
CA THR A 188 -23.32 15.56 10.23
C THR A 188 -23.91 16.34 9.06
N PRO A 189 -24.16 17.65 9.23
CA PRO A 189 -24.55 18.51 8.12
C PRO A 189 -23.55 18.50 6.96
N GLY A 190 -22.27 18.22 7.24
CA GLY A 190 -21.18 18.19 6.27
C GLY A 190 -20.80 19.58 5.76
N VAL A 191 -20.05 19.59 4.66
CA VAL A 191 -19.66 20.81 3.96
C VAL A 191 -20.17 20.76 2.52
N THR A 192 -20.98 21.75 2.11
CA THR A 192 -21.59 21.80 0.77
C THR A 192 -21.33 23.16 0.14
N ALA A 193 -20.93 23.17 -1.13
CA ALA A 193 -20.68 24.35 -1.96
C ALA A 193 -21.03 24.01 -3.41
N ASP A 194 -21.55 24.97 -4.18
CA ASP A 194 -21.94 24.76 -5.59
C ASP A 194 -22.82 23.51 -5.84
N GLY A 195 -23.78 23.25 -4.95
CA GLY A 195 -24.65 22.07 -5.03
C GLY A 195 -23.93 20.72 -4.83
N THR A 196 -22.65 20.74 -4.44
CA THR A 196 -21.79 19.56 -4.29
C THR A 196 -21.39 19.39 -2.82
N ARG A 197 -21.50 18.15 -2.32
CA ARG A 197 -20.98 17.76 -1.01
C ARG A 197 -19.48 17.55 -1.11
N ILE A 198 -18.70 18.34 -0.38
CA ILE A 198 -17.26 18.13 -0.25
C ILE A 198 -17.04 17.01 0.76
N LYS A 199 -16.63 15.85 0.25
CA LYS A 199 -16.47 14.63 1.07
C LYS A 199 -15.08 14.46 1.67
N TRP A 200 -14.07 15.03 1.02
CA TRP A 200 -12.67 14.82 1.37
C TRP A 200 -11.92 16.14 1.33
N ALA A 201 -11.16 16.41 2.37
CA ALA A 201 -10.26 17.55 2.41
C ALA A 201 -9.03 17.24 3.25
N VAL A 202 -7.95 17.98 2.99
CA VAL A 202 -6.76 18.00 3.84
C VAL A 202 -6.59 19.41 4.35
N THR A 203 -6.54 19.57 5.68
CA THR A 203 -6.12 20.82 6.30
C THR A 203 -4.65 20.70 6.61
N PHE A 204 -3.86 21.68 6.20
CA PHE A 204 -2.45 21.75 6.54
C PHE A 204 -2.26 22.59 7.80
N GLY A 205 -1.36 22.17 8.67
CA GLY A 205 -0.91 22.97 9.81
C GLY A 205 0.51 23.46 9.62
N GLN A 206 1.06 24.11 10.66
CA GLN A 206 2.46 24.56 10.65
C GLN A 206 3.46 23.40 10.55
N ASP A 207 3.07 22.17 10.88
CA ASP A 207 3.89 20.98 10.69
C ASP A 207 4.25 20.70 9.21
N MET A 208 3.51 21.22 8.24
CA MET A 208 3.83 21.07 6.81
C MET A 208 5.19 21.68 6.44
N TRP A 209 5.67 22.67 7.20
CA TRP A 209 6.99 23.26 6.98
C TRP A 209 8.12 22.34 7.44
N ARG A 210 7.85 21.48 8.42
CA ARG A 210 8.77 20.45 8.89
C ARG A 210 8.72 19.21 7.99
N TRP A 211 7.50 18.76 7.67
CA TRP A 211 7.28 17.53 6.91
C TRP A 211 7.47 17.68 5.40
N GLY A 212 7.32 18.90 4.87
CA GLY A 212 7.34 19.14 3.44
C GLY A 212 6.11 18.58 2.74
N TYR A 213 6.20 18.46 1.41
CA TYR A 213 5.09 18.00 0.57
C TYR A 213 4.55 16.61 0.92
N LYS A 214 5.33 15.73 1.56
CA LYS A 214 4.90 14.36 1.88
C LYS A 214 3.73 14.31 2.86
N VAL A 215 3.50 15.36 3.65
CA VAL A 215 2.30 15.44 4.49
C VAL A 215 1.05 15.46 3.63
N ALA A 216 1.06 16.08 2.44
CA ALA A 216 -0.07 16.02 1.53
C ALA A 216 -0.33 14.59 1.05
N ASP A 217 0.72 13.82 0.76
CA ASP A 217 0.60 12.42 0.36
C ASP A 217 0.07 11.55 1.53
N HIS A 218 0.60 11.74 2.74
CA HIS A 218 0.14 11.07 3.97
C HIS A 218 -1.36 11.29 4.19
N GLU A 219 -1.78 12.55 4.28
CA GLU A 219 -3.17 12.91 4.54
C GLU A 219 -4.10 12.45 3.40
N THR A 220 -3.65 12.55 2.15
CA THR A 220 -4.41 11.98 1.02
C THR A 220 -4.59 10.48 1.14
N GLY A 221 -3.61 9.76 1.71
CA GLY A 221 -3.72 8.33 2.01
C GLY A 221 -4.93 7.99 2.87
N HIS A 222 -5.28 8.84 3.84
CA HIS A 222 -6.49 8.66 4.66
C HIS A 222 -7.77 8.82 3.85
N THR A 223 -7.80 9.72 2.84
CA THR A 223 -8.95 9.84 1.92
C THR A 223 -9.22 8.55 1.13
N PHE A 224 -8.20 7.71 0.97
CA PHE A 224 -8.29 6.39 0.34
C PHE A 224 -8.53 5.25 1.34
N GLY A 225 -8.68 5.56 2.62
CA GLY A 225 -9.00 4.61 3.68
C GLY A 225 -7.79 3.98 4.37
N LEU A 226 -6.58 4.51 4.20
CA LEU A 226 -5.42 4.04 4.96
C LEU A 226 -5.45 4.58 6.41
N PRO A 227 -5.05 3.78 7.42
CA PRO A 227 -4.93 4.23 8.80
C PRO A 227 -3.53 4.84 9.06
N ASP A 228 -3.37 5.48 10.21
CA ASP A 228 -2.05 5.80 10.75
C ASP A 228 -1.37 4.53 11.26
N LEU A 229 -0.10 4.39 10.92
CA LEU A 229 0.74 3.27 11.37
C LEU A 229 1.67 3.64 12.52
N TYR A 230 1.72 4.92 12.93
CA TYR A 230 2.41 5.34 14.14
C TYR A 230 1.53 5.11 15.38
N SER A 231 2.14 5.12 16.55
CA SER A 231 1.46 4.88 17.80
C SER A 231 0.85 6.14 18.37
N PHE A 232 -0.41 6.05 18.81
CA PHE A 232 -1.06 7.12 19.58
C PHE A 232 -0.68 7.05 21.08
N THR A 233 -0.08 5.92 21.50
CA THR A 233 0.39 5.68 22.86
C THR A 233 1.86 5.22 22.90
N GLY A 234 2.67 5.75 23.82
CA GLY A 234 4.09 5.37 23.90
C GLY A 234 4.95 5.97 22.77
N ALA A 235 5.95 5.22 22.29
CA ALA A 235 6.89 5.71 21.29
C ALA A 235 6.22 5.84 19.90
N THR A 236 6.24 7.04 19.33
CA THR A 236 5.47 7.39 18.13
C THR A 236 5.70 6.42 16.97
N HIS A 237 6.94 6.18 16.55
CA HIS A 237 7.20 5.40 15.33
C HIS A 237 7.56 3.92 15.60
N GLN A 238 7.04 3.33 16.68
CA GLN A 238 7.45 1.99 17.15
C GLN A 238 6.97 0.81 16.28
N TYR A 239 5.96 0.98 15.42
CA TYR A 239 5.36 -0.12 14.66
C TYR A 239 5.87 -0.20 13.21
N ALA A 240 5.55 0.80 12.38
CA ALA A 240 5.97 0.85 10.98
C ALA A 240 7.34 1.54 10.78
N GLY A 241 7.69 2.47 11.66
CA GLY A 241 8.92 3.25 11.51
C GLY A 241 8.93 4.08 10.22
N GLY A 242 10.12 4.26 9.67
CA GLY A 242 10.35 5.01 8.44
C GLY A 242 10.11 4.25 7.13
N TRP A 243 9.43 3.09 7.17
CA TRP A 243 9.21 2.21 6.02
C TRP A 243 7.93 2.46 5.23
N ASP A 244 7.06 3.34 5.74
CA ASP A 244 5.82 3.78 5.10
C ASP A 244 5.53 5.23 5.50
N VAL A 245 5.03 6.06 4.58
CA VAL A 245 4.64 7.44 4.85
C VAL A 245 3.55 7.55 5.92
N MET A 246 2.67 6.54 6.03
CA MET A 246 1.64 6.45 7.09
C MET A 246 2.23 6.11 8.46
N GLY A 247 3.48 5.65 8.53
CA GLY A 247 4.21 5.36 9.77
C GLY A 247 5.12 6.49 10.22
N ASN A 248 5.87 7.10 9.30
CA ASN A 248 6.70 8.28 9.56
C ASN A 248 6.96 9.04 8.27
N ILE A 249 6.36 10.23 8.15
CA ILE A 249 6.48 11.10 6.97
C ILE A 249 7.95 11.45 6.66
N ALA A 250 8.77 11.67 7.69
CA ALA A 250 10.20 11.96 7.53
C ALA A 250 11.08 10.70 7.45
N GLY A 251 10.47 9.52 7.36
CA GLY A 251 11.19 8.26 7.24
C GLY A 251 12.19 8.26 6.07
N PRO A 252 13.33 7.54 6.21
CA PRO A 252 14.31 7.37 5.14
C PRO A 252 13.78 6.55 3.94
N ALA A 253 12.79 5.68 4.17
CA ALA A 253 12.18 4.80 3.16
C ALA A 253 10.63 4.88 3.17
N PRO A 254 10.03 6.06 2.94
CA PRO A 254 8.61 6.32 3.17
C PRO A 254 7.68 5.85 2.03
N GLN A 255 8.17 5.12 1.03
CA GLN A 255 7.29 4.53 0.01
C GLN A 255 6.16 3.74 0.67
N TYR A 256 4.93 3.87 0.16
CA TYR A 256 3.83 3.02 0.62
C TYR A 256 4.21 1.55 0.49
N LEU A 257 3.94 0.79 1.56
CA LEU A 257 4.07 -0.65 1.59
C LEU A 257 3.32 -1.28 0.42
N GLY A 258 3.84 -2.40 -0.07
CA GLY A 258 3.18 -3.16 -1.12
C GLY A 258 1.77 -3.63 -0.73
N TRP A 259 1.51 -3.85 0.56
CA TRP A 259 0.18 -4.09 1.10
C TRP A 259 -0.80 -2.95 0.80
N HIS A 260 -0.44 -1.72 1.20
CA HIS A 260 -1.23 -0.52 0.91
C HIS A 260 -1.40 -0.35 -0.60
N SER A 261 -0.33 -0.52 -1.39
CA SER A 261 -0.40 -0.47 -2.85
C SER A 261 -1.40 -1.49 -3.42
N TRP A 262 -1.51 -2.69 -2.86
CA TRP A 262 -2.48 -3.70 -3.27
C TRP A 262 -3.90 -3.35 -2.84
N LYS A 263 -4.10 -2.99 -1.57
CA LYS A 263 -5.38 -2.49 -1.04
C LYS A 263 -5.96 -1.36 -1.91
N LEU A 264 -5.11 -0.42 -2.30
CA LEU A 264 -5.48 0.74 -3.11
C LEU A 264 -5.62 0.44 -4.62
N GLY A 265 -5.39 -0.81 -5.05
CA GLY A 265 -5.50 -1.24 -6.45
C GLY A 265 -4.40 -0.70 -7.38
N TRP A 266 -3.29 -0.23 -6.81
CA TRP A 266 -2.10 0.19 -7.56
C TRP A 266 -1.24 -1.01 -7.94
N THR A 267 -1.06 -1.93 -6.99
CA THR A 267 -0.59 -3.29 -7.25
C THR A 267 -1.80 -4.16 -7.56
N ARG A 268 -1.75 -4.89 -8.69
CA ARG A 268 -2.85 -5.80 -9.10
C ARG A 268 -2.67 -7.20 -8.54
N ASP A 269 -3.74 -7.98 -8.48
CA ASP A 269 -3.73 -9.37 -8.01
C ASP A 269 -2.67 -10.27 -8.67
N ASN A 270 -2.39 -10.08 -9.97
CA ASN A 270 -1.37 -10.85 -10.66
C ASN A 270 0.09 -10.50 -10.25
N GLN A 271 0.26 -9.48 -9.41
CA GLN A 271 1.52 -9.08 -8.80
C GLN A 271 1.61 -9.52 -7.33
N VAL A 272 0.66 -10.30 -6.84
CA VAL A 272 0.58 -10.77 -5.45
C VAL A 272 0.71 -12.28 -5.42
N ALA A 273 1.65 -12.77 -4.62
CA ALA A 273 1.81 -14.20 -4.38
C ALA A 273 1.19 -14.61 -3.04
N CYS A 274 0.06 -15.31 -3.07
CA CYS A 274 -0.68 -15.72 -1.88
C CYS A 274 -0.32 -17.13 -1.37
N LEU A 275 -0.11 -17.28 -0.06
CA LEU A 275 -0.16 -18.55 0.66
C LEU A 275 -1.27 -18.45 1.72
N PRO A 276 -2.48 -18.97 1.45
CA PRO A 276 -3.66 -18.70 2.27
C PRO A 276 -3.75 -19.56 3.55
N GLY A 277 -2.89 -20.55 3.71
CA GLY A 277 -2.92 -21.51 4.81
C GLY A 277 -1.66 -22.37 4.88
N PRO A 278 -1.73 -23.56 5.52
CA PRO A 278 -0.59 -24.47 5.63
C PRO A 278 0.02 -24.83 4.28
N GLY A 279 1.34 -24.96 4.24
CA GLY A 279 2.09 -25.30 3.04
C GLY A 279 3.27 -24.38 2.81
N ARG A 280 3.75 -24.31 1.56
CA ARG A 280 4.97 -23.60 1.20
C ARG A 280 4.90 -23.00 -0.19
N ARG A 281 5.41 -21.78 -0.35
CA ARG A 281 5.46 -21.06 -1.63
C ARG A 281 6.79 -20.33 -1.77
N THR A 282 7.51 -20.56 -2.87
CA THR A 282 8.72 -19.79 -3.22
C THR A 282 8.37 -18.72 -4.25
N VAL A 283 8.81 -17.49 -4.03
CA VAL A 283 8.41 -16.31 -4.80
C VAL A 283 9.63 -15.47 -5.15
N LYS A 284 9.74 -15.07 -6.41
CA LYS A 284 10.67 -14.02 -6.83
C LYS A 284 9.96 -12.68 -6.74
N LEU A 285 10.47 -11.78 -5.89
CA LEU A 285 9.97 -10.43 -5.67
C LEU A 285 10.74 -9.43 -6.53
N THR A 286 10.01 -8.49 -7.11
CA THR A 286 10.54 -7.31 -7.78
C THR A 286 10.49 -6.13 -6.81
N PRO A 287 11.52 -5.28 -6.72
CA PRO A 287 11.51 -4.13 -5.81
C PRO A 287 10.24 -3.28 -5.96
N VAL A 288 9.67 -2.84 -4.82
CA VAL A 288 8.43 -2.05 -4.79
C VAL A 288 8.59 -0.69 -5.44
N GLU A 289 9.81 -0.16 -5.53
CA GLU A 289 10.10 1.16 -6.11
C GLU A 289 10.04 1.15 -7.64
N ARG A 290 10.00 -0.03 -8.26
CA ARG A 290 10.00 -0.21 -9.73
C ARG A 290 8.62 -0.65 -10.22
N PRO A 291 8.22 -0.42 -11.48
CA PRO A 291 6.97 -0.96 -12.01
C PRO A 291 7.04 -2.47 -12.31
N GLY A 292 5.89 -3.16 -12.25
CA GLY A 292 5.73 -4.54 -12.74
C GLY A 292 6.33 -5.65 -11.85
N GLY A 293 6.12 -6.90 -12.27
CA GLY A 293 6.54 -8.09 -11.52
C GLY A 293 5.76 -8.31 -10.22
N THR A 294 6.03 -9.43 -9.54
CA THR A 294 5.45 -9.74 -8.23
C THR A 294 6.00 -8.78 -7.18
N LYS A 295 5.12 -8.03 -6.50
CA LYS A 295 5.48 -7.00 -5.52
C LYS A 295 5.57 -7.53 -4.11
N ILE A 296 4.58 -8.33 -3.73
CA ILE A 296 4.45 -8.84 -2.38
C ILE A 296 4.19 -10.34 -2.41
N ALA A 297 4.67 -11.02 -1.39
CA ALA A 297 4.22 -12.36 -1.05
C ALA A 297 3.51 -12.30 0.31
N VAL A 298 2.31 -12.87 0.37
CA VAL A 298 1.41 -12.78 1.52
C VAL A 298 1.19 -14.17 2.08
N LEU A 299 1.40 -14.31 3.39
CA LEU A 299 1.09 -15.50 4.16
C LEU A 299 -0.05 -15.18 5.12
N ARG A 300 -1.24 -15.71 4.86
CA ARG A 300 -2.40 -15.49 5.73
C ARG A 300 -2.24 -16.29 7.02
N THR A 301 -2.33 -15.62 8.16
CA THR A 301 -2.17 -16.24 9.48
C THR A 301 -3.48 -16.41 10.23
N GLY A 302 -4.50 -15.59 9.93
CA GLY A 302 -5.83 -15.72 10.52
C GLY A 302 -6.91 -15.00 9.71
N GLU A 303 -8.05 -14.76 10.34
CA GLU A 303 -9.19 -14.09 9.70
C GLU A 303 -8.82 -12.65 9.28
N SER A 304 -8.19 -11.90 10.18
CA SER A 304 -7.80 -10.49 10.03
C SER A 304 -6.29 -10.25 9.94
N THR A 305 -5.47 -11.31 9.94
CA THR A 305 -4.01 -11.20 10.05
C THR A 305 -3.24 -11.91 8.95
N ALA A 306 -2.11 -11.32 8.56
CA ALA A 306 -1.16 -11.88 7.60
C ALA A 306 0.27 -11.41 7.88
N TYR A 307 1.25 -12.19 7.42
CA TYR A 307 2.63 -11.74 7.23
C TYR A 307 2.91 -11.49 5.76
N LEU A 308 3.73 -10.49 5.51
CA LEU A 308 4.12 -10.10 4.17
C LEU A 308 5.64 -10.06 4.03
N ALA A 309 6.09 -10.32 2.81
CA ALA A 309 7.46 -10.06 2.37
C ALA A 309 7.43 -9.22 1.10
N GLU A 310 8.21 -8.14 1.08
CA GLU A 310 8.40 -7.28 -0.09
C GLU A 310 9.88 -6.92 -0.27
N SER A 311 10.29 -6.63 -1.51
CA SER A 311 11.67 -6.26 -1.83
C SER A 311 11.82 -4.73 -1.83
N ARG A 312 12.76 -4.19 -1.05
CA ARG A 312 13.02 -2.75 -0.88
C ARG A 312 14.42 -2.35 -1.34
N ARG A 313 14.54 -1.24 -2.07
CA ARG A 313 15.80 -0.69 -2.57
C ARG A 313 15.86 0.82 -2.31
N ALA A 314 17.08 1.35 -2.21
CA ALA A 314 17.31 2.78 -2.00
C ALA A 314 17.10 3.58 -3.31
N GLU A 315 15.88 3.55 -3.83
CA GLU A 315 15.49 4.09 -5.14
C GLU A 315 14.16 4.85 -5.04
N GLY A 316 13.89 5.75 -5.99
CA GLY A 316 12.61 6.44 -6.06
C GLY A 316 12.26 7.19 -4.76
N ASN A 317 11.12 6.87 -4.18
CA ASN A 317 10.66 7.48 -2.92
C ASN A 317 11.48 7.00 -1.71
N ASP A 318 12.18 5.86 -1.83
CA ASP A 318 13.03 5.25 -0.81
C ASP A 318 14.53 5.57 -0.98
N LYS A 319 14.89 6.58 -1.78
CA LYS A 319 16.30 6.94 -2.05
C LYS A 319 17.18 7.14 -0.79
N GLY A 320 16.56 7.39 0.37
CA GLY A 320 17.25 7.58 1.65
C GLY A 320 17.34 6.33 2.51
N ALA A 321 16.87 5.16 2.05
CA ALA A 321 16.74 3.96 2.85
C ALA A 321 18.04 3.55 3.56
N CYS A 322 17.96 3.35 4.87
CA CYS A 322 19.09 2.97 5.71
C CYS A 322 19.48 1.49 5.58
N SER A 323 18.56 0.66 5.08
CA SER A 323 18.81 -0.73 4.72
C SER A 323 18.00 -1.10 3.47
N THR A 324 18.40 -2.18 2.79
CA THR A 324 17.76 -2.70 1.58
C THR A 324 17.69 -4.21 1.64
N GLY A 325 16.74 -4.84 0.97
CA GLY A 325 16.56 -6.30 1.05
C GLY A 325 15.09 -6.67 1.11
N VAL A 326 14.75 -7.69 1.88
CA VAL A 326 13.37 -8.11 2.10
C VAL A 326 12.84 -7.47 3.37
N LEU A 327 11.83 -6.62 3.26
CA LEU A 327 11.08 -6.14 4.41
C LEU A 327 10.00 -7.15 4.75
N ILE A 328 9.94 -7.57 6.01
CA ILE A 328 8.93 -8.49 6.53
C ILE A 328 8.09 -7.75 7.55
N TYR A 329 6.76 -7.85 7.45
CA TYR A 329 5.85 -7.17 8.36
C TYR A 329 4.56 -7.95 8.59
N LYS A 330 3.94 -7.72 9.74
CA LYS A 330 2.62 -8.22 10.08
C LYS A 330 1.58 -7.15 9.77
N VAL A 331 0.45 -7.58 9.22
CA VAL A 331 -0.77 -6.79 9.09
C VAL A 331 -1.84 -7.37 10.01
N ASP A 332 -2.58 -6.51 10.70
CA ASP A 332 -3.80 -6.82 11.41
C ASP A 332 -4.90 -5.80 11.08
N SER A 333 -5.85 -6.24 10.25
CA SER A 333 -7.00 -5.42 9.84
C SER A 333 -8.01 -5.15 10.95
N ALA A 334 -7.92 -5.83 12.10
CA ALA A 334 -8.73 -5.57 13.28
C ALA A 334 -8.10 -4.57 14.26
N ALA A 335 -6.81 -4.24 14.10
CA ALA A 335 -6.18 -3.20 14.89
C ALA A 335 -6.59 -1.81 14.37
N GLN A 336 -6.89 -0.91 15.29
CA GLN A 336 -7.30 0.46 14.96
C GLN A 336 -6.10 1.30 14.52
N THR A 337 -6.39 2.40 13.81
CA THR A 337 -5.42 3.48 13.58
C THR A 337 -4.77 3.88 14.91
N GLY A 338 -3.45 4.07 14.92
CA GLY A 338 -2.73 4.38 16.17
C GLY A 338 -2.32 3.19 17.03
N GLU A 339 -2.82 1.97 16.76
CA GLU A 339 -2.58 0.76 17.57
C GLU A 339 -1.65 -0.26 16.88
N GLY A 340 -0.99 0.17 15.80
CA GLY A 340 -0.05 -0.63 15.03
C GLY A 340 -0.71 -1.73 14.20
N PRO A 341 -1.62 -1.35 13.26
CA PRO A 341 -2.23 -2.31 12.32
C PRO A 341 -1.23 -2.86 11.31
N VAL A 342 -0.08 -2.20 11.15
CA VAL A 342 1.12 -2.75 10.52
C VAL A 342 2.29 -2.72 11.49
N ARG A 343 3.04 -3.81 11.59
CA ARG A 343 4.25 -3.92 12.42
C ARG A 343 5.40 -4.50 11.62
N ILE A 344 6.51 -3.78 11.51
CA ILE A 344 7.72 -4.27 10.86
C ILE A 344 8.43 -5.29 11.76
N MET A 345 8.78 -6.44 11.20
CA MET A 345 9.58 -7.44 11.89
C MET A 345 11.06 -7.10 11.69
N ASN A 346 11.73 -6.67 12.76
CA ASN A 346 13.11 -6.19 12.64
C ASN A 346 14.11 -7.36 12.53
N ALA A 347 14.81 -7.46 11.39
CA ALA A 347 15.87 -8.45 11.18
C ALA A 347 17.10 -8.25 12.08
N HIS A 348 17.34 -7.03 12.54
CA HIS A 348 18.57 -6.62 13.19
C HIS A 348 18.30 -5.78 14.46
N PRO A 349 17.58 -6.31 15.48
CA PRO A 349 17.16 -5.53 16.65
C PRO A 349 18.30 -5.11 17.57
N THR A 350 19.50 -5.69 17.43
CA THR A 350 20.68 -5.37 18.23
C THR A 350 21.73 -4.54 17.48
N ALA A 351 21.50 -4.22 16.20
CA ALA A 351 22.46 -3.46 15.41
C ALA A 351 22.40 -1.97 15.75
N THR A 352 23.55 -1.31 15.89
CA THR A 352 23.58 0.14 16.13
C THR A 352 23.22 0.90 14.84
N PRO A 353 22.19 1.75 14.83
CA PRO A 353 21.83 2.51 13.64
C PRO A 353 22.85 3.62 13.35
N PRO A 354 23.18 3.87 12.08
CA PRO A 354 24.00 5.02 11.71
C PRO A 354 23.26 6.33 11.96
N THR A 355 24.00 7.45 12.02
CA THR A 355 23.42 8.79 12.21
C THR A 355 22.34 9.08 11.17
N GLY A 356 21.17 9.51 11.64
CA GLY A 356 20.00 9.80 10.79
C GLY A 356 19.08 8.61 10.55
N CYS A 357 19.41 7.43 11.08
CA CYS A 357 18.59 6.23 11.03
C CYS A 357 18.16 5.80 12.43
N THR A 358 17.08 5.04 12.51
CA THR A 358 16.58 4.38 13.72
C THR A 358 16.80 2.87 13.67
N GLN A 359 16.61 2.20 14.81
CA GLN A 359 16.72 0.74 14.90
C GLN A 359 15.83 0.03 13.87
N LEU A 360 14.63 0.55 13.63
CA LEU A 360 13.66 -0.10 12.75
C LEU A 360 13.99 0.15 11.27
N ASP A 361 14.71 1.22 10.92
CA ASP A 361 15.16 1.48 9.55
C ASP A 361 16.23 0.46 9.07
N LEU A 362 16.74 -0.37 9.97
CA LEU A 362 17.63 -1.49 9.68
C LEU A 362 16.91 -2.84 9.52
N ALA A 363 15.57 -2.85 9.45
CA ALA A 363 14.78 -4.09 9.50
C ALA A 363 14.89 -5.00 8.27
N ALA A 364 15.48 -4.57 7.16
CA ALA A 364 15.50 -5.37 5.94
C ALA A 364 16.35 -6.63 6.07
N TYR A 365 15.76 -7.79 5.82
CA TYR A 365 16.41 -9.09 5.78
C TYR A 365 17.26 -9.27 4.51
N LYS A 366 18.35 -10.02 4.66
CA LYS A 366 19.34 -10.40 3.64
C LYS A 366 19.27 -11.90 3.33
N PRO A 367 19.82 -12.35 2.19
CA PRO A 367 19.90 -13.77 1.86
C PRO A 367 20.53 -14.61 2.97
N GLY A 368 19.92 -15.75 3.26
CA GLY A 368 20.29 -16.65 4.36
C GLY A 368 19.60 -16.36 5.69
N GLN A 369 18.93 -15.21 5.85
CA GLN A 369 18.16 -14.90 7.05
C GLN A 369 16.73 -15.44 6.97
N THR A 370 16.12 -15.60 8.15
CA THR A 370 14.79 -16.18 8.29
C THR A 370 14.01 -15.43 9.37
N PHE A 371 12.73 -15.19 9.11
CA PHE A 371 11.74 -14.81 10.11
C PHE A 371 10.89 -16.02 10.49
N THR A 372 10.57 -16.16 11.77
CA THR A 372 9.68 -17.20 12.31
C THR A 372 8.75 -16.61 13.36
N ASP A 373 7.48 -16.95 13.31
CA ASP A 373 6.48 -16.71 14.35
C ASP A 373 5.92 -18.06 14.85
N PRO A 374 6.37 -18.54 16.02
CA PRO A 374 5.92 -19.82 16.57
C PRO A 374 4.42 -19.88 16.86
N ASP A 375 3.79 -18.76 17.18
CA ASP A 375 2.37 -18.73 17.58
C ASP A 375 1.43 -19.01 16.40
N THR A 376 1.85 -18.64 15.19
CA THR A 376 1.09 -18.84 13.95
C THR A 376 1.68 -19.93 13.04
N GLY A 377 2.85 -20.48 13.39
CA GLY A 377 3.63 -21.38 12.54
C GLY A 377 4.22 -20.70 11.30
N ALA A 378 4.15 -19.37 11.19
CA ALA A 378 4.59 -18.65 10.01
C ALA A 378 6.12 -18.59 9.94
N ARG A 379 6.66 -18.82 8.74
CA ARG A 379 8.09 -18.76 8.46
C ARG A 379 8.36 -18.17 7.09
N ILE A 380 9.32 -17.26 7.01
CA ILE A 380 9.73 -16.61 5.75
C ILE A 380 11.25 -16.67 5.65
N ASP A 381 11.75 -17.44 4.68
CA ASP A 381 13.17 -17.49 4.32
C ASP A 381 13.50 -16.48 3.24
N VAL A 382 14.63 -15.77 3.36
CA VAL A 382 15.23 -15.04 2.25
C VAL A 382 16.28 -15.92 1.59
N LEU A 383 15.98 -16.46 0.41
CA LEU A 383 16.82 -17.45 -0.27
C LEU A 383 17.93 -16.82 -1.11
N ALA A 384 17.60 -15.74 -1.80
CA ALA A 384 18.51 -15.03 -2.68
C ALA A 384 18.11 -13.55 -2.77
N GLY A 385 19.05 -12.71 -3.17
CA GLY A 385 18.83 -11.26 -3.28
C GLY A 385 19.84 -10.61 -4.20
N GLY A 386 19.57 -9.37 -4.58
CA GLY A 386 20.45 -8.57 -5.43
C GLY A 386 19.75 -7.36 -6.04
N GLY A 387 20.43 -6.62 -6.92
CA GLY A 387 19.89 -5.39 -7.50
C GLY A 387 18.55 -5.58 -8.23
N ALA A 388 18.28 -6.75 -8.83
CA ALA A 388 17.07 -7.03 -9.59
C ALA A 388 15.84 -7.41 -8.73
N GLY A 389 16.03 -7.72 -7.45
CA GLY A 389 14.98 -8.21 -6.55
C GLY A 389 15.47 -9.32 -5.62
N ASP A 390 14.53 -10.00 -4.96
CA ASP A 390 14.80 -11.02 -3.95
C ASP A 390 14.00 -12.30 -4.23
N VAL A 391 14.43 -13.43 -3.69
CA VAL A 391 13.66 -14.69 -3.71
C VAL A 391 13.38 -15.09 -2.28
N VAL A 392 12.10 -15.23 -1.94
CA VAL A 392 11.64 -15.63 -0.61
C VAL A 392 10.91 -16.95 -0.66
N ARG A 393 10.87 -17.65 0.47
CA ARG A 393 10.03 -18.83 0.66
C ARG A 393 9.17 -18.63 1.90
N LEU A 394 7.86 -18.62 1.70
CA LEU A 394 6.87 -18.60 2.76
C LEU A 394 6.51 -20.03 3.11
N SER A 395 6.38 -20.33 4.39
CA SER A 395 5.84 -21.59 4.89
C SER A 395 5.01 -21.39 6.13
N LYS A 396 4.01 -22.26 6.30
CA LYS A 396 3.21 -22.38 7.51
C LYS A 396 2.91 -23.85 7.76
N ASP A 397 3.16 -24.30 8.98
CA ASP A 397 2.94 -25.68 9.40
C ASP A 397 1.49 -25.94 9.85
#